data_AF-A0A2S5X567-F1
#
_entry.id   AF-A0A2S5X567-F1
#
_cell.length_a   1.000
_cell.length_b   1.000
_cell.length_c   1.000
_cell.angle_alpha   90.00
_cell.angle_beta   90.00
_cell.angle_gamma   90.00
#
_symmetry.space_group_name_H-M   'P 1'
#
loop_
_entity.id
_entity.type
_entity.pdbx_description
1 polymer ?
#
loop_
_entity_poly.entity_id
_entity_poly.type
_entity_poly.pdbx_seq_one_letter_code
_entity_poly.pdbx_strand_id
1 'polypeptide(L)'
;MADAGERSGRREHPELLRLLEVVEAFRGEGGCAWYEAQTHATLVKYLTEETAELVEALEDDDPTDIREELGDVLFQVLFHSDIASTRGSGAFTLEDVAREQADKLVRRNPHVFGPTPTRDIDEIIRLWQEAKAVEKRDRTSVLDGVPRDMSALALAQKLLGKERQVAAAVSPAVAADTASVSTTLDSGWGNHFGMGNKPSGSEKAIPKPGVEEAAIDSGVTSTARDSADLATSTLDSGWGNHLGMGNKPSGSEKAIPKPGVEFGAAGADSVNAVNAVDSVSEELELGRTLLALVRDADARGLDAERAMRLANRELEQRIRAAETRRG
;
A
#
# COMPACT_ATOMS: atom_id res chain seq x y z
N MET A 1 -22.83 -6.34 32.12
CA MET A 1 -21.70 -7.27 31.98
C MET A 1 -22.26 -8.59 31.51
N ALA A 2 -22.35 -8.76 30.19
CA ALA A 2 -22.68 -10.04 29.59
C ALA A 2 -21.36 -10.78 29.32
N ASP A 3 -21.37 -12.04 29.68
CA ASP A 3 -20.26 -13.00 29.71
C ASP A 3 -19.46 -13.01 28.39
N ALA A 4 -18.18 -12.65 28.49
CA ALA A 4 -17.20 -12.74 27.40
C ALA A 4 -16.48 -14.09 27.38
N GLY A 5 -16.90 -15.04 28.22
CA GLY A 5 -16.23 -16.33 28.46
C GLY A 5 -16.38 -17.37 27.35
N GLU A 6 -17.23 -17.16 26.35
CA GLU A 6 -17.60 -18.23 25.40
C GLU A 6 -17.24 -17.97 23.93
N ARG A 7 -16.31 -17.04 23.66
CA ARG A 7 -15.81 -16.76 22.29
C ARG A 7 -14.39 -17.27 21.98
N SER A 8 -13.76 -18.03 22.87
CA SER A 8 -12.37 -18.46 22.67
C SER A 8 -12.24 -19.96 22.36
N GLY A 9 -13.01 -20.45 21.38
CA GLY A 9 -12.41 -21.39 20.44
C GLY A 9 -11.37 -20.59 19.67
N ARG A 10 -10.11 -20.60 20.15
CA ARG A 10 -8.99 -19.90 19.51
C ARG A 10 -8.99 -20.35 18.06
N ARG A 11 -9.37 -19.48 17.12
CA ARG A 11 -9.28 -19.80 15.70
C ARG A 11 -7.78 -19.85 15.40
N GLU A 12 -7.24 -21.06 15.43
CA GLU A 12 -5.90 -21.31 14.94
C GLU A 12 -5.87 -20.91 13.46
N HIS A 13 -4.75 -20.34 13.02
CA HIS A 13 -4.54 -19.90 11.65
C HIS A 13 -3.58 -20.90 10.98
N PRO A 14 -4.02 -22.14 10.66
CA PRO A 14 -3.13 -23.22 10.24
C PRO A 14 -2.34 -22.86 8.98
N GLU A 15 -2.96 -22.20 7.99
CA GLU A 15 -2.24 -21.80 6.78
C GLU A 15 -1.28 -20.62 7.00
N LEU A 16 -1.55 -19.76 7.99
CA LEU A 16 -0.58 -18.72 8.37
C LEU A 16 0.63 -19.35 9.06
N LEU A 17 0.41 -20.32 9.96
CA LEU A 17 1.49 -21.07 10.61
C LEU A 17 2.32 -21.83 9.57
N ARG A 18 1.66 -22.49 8.61
CA ARG A 18 2.34 -23.14 7.48
C ARG A 18 3.16 -22.14 6.66
N LEU A 19 2.64 -20.94 6.39
CA LEU A 19 3.39 -19.91 5.66
C LEU A 19 4.64 -19.47 6.45
N LEU A 20 4.54 -19.33 7.77
CA LEU A 20 5.70 -19.03 8.63
C LEU A 20 6.77 -20.13 8.53
N GLU A 21 6.37 -21.40 8.57
CA GLU A 21 7.27 -22.55 8.39
C GLU A 21 7.96 -22.52 7.01
N VAL A 22 7.23 -22.13 5.95
CA VAL A 22 7.80 -21.99 4.59
C VAL A 22 8.85 -20.87 4.55
N VAL A 23 8.56 -19.71 5.14
CA VAL A 23 9.49 -18.57 5.19
C VAL A 23 10.75 -18.94 5.98
N GLU A 24 10.60 -19.63 7.11
CA GLU A 24 11.72 -20.14 7.90
C GLU A 24 12.56 -21.15 7.11
N ALA A 25 11.91 -22.06 6.37
CA ALA A 25 12.59 -23.07 5.56
C ALA A 25 13.46 -22.48 4.44
N PHE A 26 13.10 -21.31 3.88
CA PHE A 26 13.97 -20.63 2.90
C PHE A 26 15.35 -20.27 3.45
N ARG A 27 15.48 -20.20 4.77
CA ARG A 27 16.66 -19.73 5.49
C ARG A 27 17.29 -20.79 6.38
N GLY A 28 16.69 -21.98 6.48
CA GLY A 28 17.20 -23.10 7.26
C GLY A 28 18.37 -23.85 6.59
N GLU A 29 18.84 -24.92 7.23
CA GLU A 29 19.85 -25.80 6.64
C GLU A 29 19.36 -26.39 5.32
N GLY A 30 20.11 -26.18 4.23
CA GLY A 30 19.67 -26.56 2.88
C GLY A 30 18.67 -25.58 2.23
N GLY A 31 18.47 -24.41 2.83
CA GLY A 31 17.62 -23.33 2.32
C GLY A 31 18.13 -22.68 1.03
N CYS A 32 17.47 -21.60 0.62
CA CYS A 32 17.69 -20.94 -0.65
C CYS A 32 18.68 -19.78 -0.53
N ALA A 33 19.85 -19.93 -1.15
CA ALA A 33 20.93 -18.93 -1.18
C ALA A 33 20.52 -17.54 -1.73
N TRP A 34 19.41 -17.44 -2.47
CA TRP A 34 18.84 -16.15 -2.87
C TRP A 34 18.13 -15.47 -1.71
N TYR A 35 17.24 -16.16 -0.99
CA TYR A 35 16.55 -15.64 0.19
C TYR A 35 17.57 -15.32 1.30
N GLU A 36 18.47 -16.26 1.58
CA GLU A 36 19.92 -16.04 1.50
C GLU A 36 20.49 -14.63 1.61
N ALA A 37 20.62 -14.02 0.45
CA ALA A 37 21.34 -12.77 0.26
C ALA A 37 20.47 -11.54 0.55
N GLN A 38 19.17 -11.71 0.80
CA GLN A 38 18.26 -10.57 0.92
C GLN A 38 18.47 -9.77 2.22
N THR A 39 18.20 -8.47 2.10
CA THR A 39 18.22 -7.47 3.17
C THR A 39 16.98 -6.59 3.02
N HIS A 40 16.67 -5.77 4.03
CA HIS A 40 15.60 -4.77 3.89
C HIS A 40 15.78 -3.91 2.64
N ALA A 41 17.01 -3.46 2.37
CA ALA A 41 17.32 -2.57 1.25
C ALA A 41 17.12 -3.24 -0.12
N THR A 42 17.49 -4.52 -0.27
CA THR A 42 17.33 -5.23 -1.55
C THR A 42 15.87 -5.57 -1.83
N LEU A 43 15.04 -5.67 -0.79
CA LEU A 43 13.63 -6.03 -0.91
C LEU A 43 12.68 -4.85 -1.17
N VAL A 44 13.12 -3.60 -0.98
CA VAL A 44 12.27 -2.41 -1.20
C VAL A 44 11.68 -2.38 -2.62
N LYS A 45 12.45 -2.80 -3.63
CA LYS A 45 11.98 -2.89 -5.02
C LYS A 45 10.75 -3.80 -5.12
N TYR A 46 10.86 -5.02 -4.60
CA TYR A 46 9.77 -6.01 -4.66
C TYR A 46 8.57 -5.54 -3.85
N LEU A 47 8.74 -5.05 -2.62
CA LEU A 47 7.63 -4.48 -1.84
C LEU A 47 6.88 -3.38 -2.60
N THR A 48 7.60 -2.55 -3.36
CA THR A 48 6.99 -1.49 -4.19
C THR A 48 6.21 -2.07 -5.37
N GLU A 49 6.73 -3.13 -6.00
CA GLU A 49 6.09 -3.86 -7.10
C GLU A 49 4.82 -4.56 -6.61
N GLU A 50 4.89 -5.41 -5.57
CA GLU A 50 3.71 -6.12 -5.03
C GLU A 50 2.62 -5.15 -4.55
N THR A 51 3.01 -3.99 -4.02
CA THR A 51 2.03 -2.95 -3.62
C THR A 51 1.36 -2.33 -4.84
N ALA A 52 2.08 -2.15 -5.95
CA ALA A 52 1.52 -1.61 -7.18
C ALA A 52 0.60 -2.63 -7.86
N GLU A 53 0.98 -3.91 -7.88
CA GLU A 53 0.17 -5.01 -8.41
C GLU A 53 -1.11 -5.18 -7.57
N LEU A 54 -1.01 -5.12 -6.24
CA LEU A 54 -2.20 -5.08 -5.38
C LEU A 54 -3.12 -3.89 -5.67
N VAL A 55 -2.55 -2.70 -5.95
CA VAL A 55 -3.34 -1.52 -6.32
C VAL A 55 -4.05 -1.73 -7.67
N GLU A 56 -3.38 -2.35 -8.64
CA GLU A 56 -3.99 -2.71 -9.94
C GLU A 56 -5.15 -3.69 -9.75
N ALA A 57 -4.92 -4.80 -9.04
CA ALA A 57 -5.93 -5.81 -8.77
C ALA A 57 -7.17 -5.24 -8.04
N LEU A 58 -6.96 -4.35 -7.06
CA LEU A 58 -8.05 -3.66 -6.35
C LEU A 58 -8.82 -2.69 -7.25
N GLU A 59 -8.15 -2.01 -8.18
CA GLU A 59 -8.79 -1.07 -9.10
C GLU A 59 -9.58 -1.78 -10.21
N ASP A 60 -9.15 -2.98 -10.59
CA ASP A 60 -9.81 -3.84 -11.58
C ASP A 60 -10.91 -4.72 -10.96
N ASP A 61 -11.03 -4.75 -9.61
CA ASP A 61 -12.03 -5.51 -8.84
C ASP A 61 -11.99 -7.03 -9.15
N ASP A 62 -10.78 -7.59 -9.39
CA ASP A 62 -10.57 -9.01 -9.62
C ASP A 62 -10.25 -9.75 -8.29
N PRO A 63 -11.16 -10.56 -7.74
CA PRO A 63 -10.93 -11.24 -6.47
C PRO A 63 -9.81 -12.29 -6.51
N THR A 64 -9.47 -12.80 -7.69
CA THR A 64 -8.39 -13.78 -7.86
C THR A 64 -7.06 -13.08 -7.66
N ASP A 65 -6.82 -12.03 -8.43
CA ASP A 65 -5.59 -11.24 -8.39
C ASP A 65 -5.47 -10.55 -7.03
N ILE A 66 -6.56 -9.97 -6.49
CA ILE A 66 -6.54 -9.37 -5.14
C ILE A 66 -6.04 -10.37 -4.08
N ARG A 67 -6.43 -11.64 -4.17
CA ARG A 67 -6.01 -12.66 -3.20
C ARG A 67 -4.53 -13.04 -3.38
N GLU A 68 -4.05 -13.10 -4.61
CA GLU A 68 -2.65 -13.36 -4.96
C GLU A 68 -1.77 -12.24 -4.40
N GLU A 69 -2.05 -11.00 -4.79
CA GLU A 69 -1.25 -9.84 -4.41
C GLU A 69 -1.30 -9.51 -2.90
N LEU A 70 -2.43 -9.79 -2.24
CA LEU A 70 -2.49 -9.73 -0.77
C LEU A 70 -1.55 -10.76 -0.11
N GLY A 71 -1.39 -11.93 -0.74
CA GLY A 71 -0.45 -12.96 -0.32
C GLY A 71 0.99 -12.49 -0.45
N ASP A 72 1.34 -11.84 -1.56
CA ASP A 72 2.70 -11.38 -1.81
C ASP A 72 3.09 -10.18 -0.93
N VAL A 73 2.18 -9.22 -0.72
CA VAL A 73 2.38 -8.16 0.28
C VAL A 73 2.49 -8.74 1.70
N LEU A 74 1.70 -9.77 2.04
CA LEU A 74 1.83 -10.46 3.33
C LEU A 74 3.20 -11.13 3.45
N PHE A 75 3.67 -11.81 2.40
CA PHE A 75 5.00 -12.41 2.37
C PHE A 75 6.10 -11.36 2.62
N GLN A 76 6.03 -10.17 2.02
CA GLN A 76 6.99 -9.10 2.27
C GLN A 76 7.03 -8.69 3.75
N VAL A 77 5.88 -8.58 4.43
CA VAL A 77 5.81 -8.27 5.87
C VAL A 77 6.46 -9.38 6.70
N LEU A 78 6.18 -10.64 6.38
CA LEU A 78 6.77 -11.79 7.06
C LEU A 78 8.29 -11.82 6.88
N PHE A 79 8.77 -11.62 5.65
CA PHE A 79 10.17 -11.76 5.33
C PHE A 79 11.02 -10.59 5.86
N HIS A 80 10.49 -9.37 5.86
CA HIS A 80 11.14 -8.27 6.58
C HIS A 80 11.18 -8.50 8.09
N SER A 81 10.15 -9.09 8.68
CA SER A 81 10.13 -9.43 10.12
C SER A 81 11.15 -10.53 10.45
N ASP A 82 11.28 -11.55 9.58
CA ASP A 82 12.30 -12.59 9.68
C ASP A 82 13.72 -11.98 9.66
N ILE A 83 14.04 -11.15 8.66
CA ILE A 83 15.34 -10.47 8.55
C ILE A 83 15.64 -9.64 9.80
N ALA A 84 14.66 -8.91 10.34
CA ALA A 84 14.84 -8.10 11.54
C ALA A 84 15.16 -8.95 12.79
N SER A 85 14.54 -10.12 12.88
CA SER A 85 14.71 -11.05 14.00
C SER A 85 16.04 -11.82 13.94
N THR A 86 16.50 -12.21 12.74
CA THR A 86 17.63 -13.13 12.56
C THR A 86 18.95 -12.45 12.18
N ARG A 87 18.90 -11.30 11.50
CA ARG A 87 20.07 -10.66 10.86
C ARG A 87 20.30 -9.20 11.25
N GLY A 88 19.37 -8.61 11.99
CA GLY A 88 19.57 -7.35 12.69
C GLY A 88 20.27 -7.53 14.04
N SER A 89 20.12 -6.56 14.94
CA SER A 89 20.50 -6.69 16.36
C SER A 89 19.60 -7.64 17.16
N GLY A 90 18.79 -8.48 16.50
CA GLY A 90 17.59 -9.10 17.09
C GLY A 90 16.59 -8.02 17.52
N ALA A 91 16.30 -7.06 16.63
CA ALA A 91 15.62 -5.82 17.00
C ALA A 91 14.13 -6.04 17.32
N PHE A 92 13.44 -6.82 16.49
CA PHE A 92 12.02 -7.15 16.65
C PHE A 92 11.65 -8.41 15.86
N THR A 93 10.49 -8.98 16.18
CA THR A 93 9.88 -10.16 15.55
C THR A 93 8.55 -9.80 14.89
N LEU A 94 7.96 -10.75 14.14
CA LEU A 94 6.61 -10.58 13.62
C LEU A 94 5.56 -10.35 14.73
N GLU A 95 5.73 -11.01 15.89
CA GLU A 95 4.84 -10.83 17.05
C GLU A 95 4.93 -9.42 17.63
N ASP A 96 6.11 -8.80 17.60
CA ASP A 96 6.28 -7.39 17.97
C ASP A 96 5.51 -6.48 17.02
N VAL A 97 5.66 -6.69 15.70
CA VAL A 97 4.93 -5.93 14.67
C VAL A 97 3.42 -6.05 14.86
N ALA A 98 2.92 -7.27 15.06
CA ALA A 98 1.50 -7.54 15.25
C ALA A 98 0.97 -6.89 16.53
N ARG A 99 1.68 -7.05 17.66
CA ARG A 99 1.33 -6.43 18.95
C ARG A 99 1.28 -4.92 18.86
N GLU A 100 2.34 -4.29 18.33
CA GLU A 100 2.40 -2.83 18.24
C GLU A 100 1.28 -2.25 17.38
N GLN A 101 0.97 -2.90 16.26
CA GLN A 101 -0.11 -2.48 15.39
C GLN A 101 -1.48 -2.73 16.03
N ALA A 102 -1.69 -3.85 16.71
CA ALA A 102 -2.93 -4.15 17.44
C ALA A 102 -3.18 -3.13 18.55
N ASP A 103 -2.20 -2.90 19.42
CA ASP A 103 -2.32 -1.94 20.53
C ASP A 103 -2.59 -0.53 20.01
N LYS A 104 -1.93 -0.12 18.92
CA LYS A 104 -2.16 1.16 18.25
C LYS A 104 -3.57 1.27 17.67
N LEU A 105 -4.10 0.21 17.04
CA LEU A 105 -5.47 0.19 16.54
C LEU A 105 -6.48 0.26 17.70
N VAL A 106 -6.25 -0.45 18.80
CA VAL A 106 -7.12 -0.35 19.98
C VAL A 106 -7.11 1.07 20.54
N ARG A 107 -5.93 1.67 20.74
CA ARG A 107 -5.79 3.05 21.25
C ARG A 107 -6.43 4.10 20.34
N ARG A 108 -6.31 3.96 19.01
CA ARG A 108 -6.82 4.93 18.04
C ARG A 108 -8.31 4.80 17.74
N ASN A 109 -8.96 3.73 18.21
CA ASN A 109 -10.38 3.49 17.96
C ASN A 109 -11.19 3.41 19.27
N PRO A 110 -11.19 4.47 20.10
CA PRO A 110 -11.97 4.48 21.35
C PRO A 110 -13.48 4.40 21.10
N HIS A 111 -13.95 4.77 19.90
CA HIS A 111 -15.34 4.59 19.49
C HIS A 111 -15.75 3.11 19.31
N VAL A 112 -14.77 2.19 19.23
CA VAL A 112 -15.01 0.72 19.21
C VAL A 112 -14.66 0.08 20.55
N PHE A 113 -13.49 0.42 21.11
CA PHE A 113 -12.91 -0.29 22.26
C PHE A 113 -13.01 0.47 23.58
N GLY A 114 -13.50 1.72 23.56
CA GLY A 114 -13.63 2.58 24.73
C GLY A 114 -14.96 2.42 25.47
N PRO A 115 -15.14 3.17 26.58
CA PRO A 115 -16.32 3.06 27.44
C PRO A 115 -17.59 3.66 26.82
N THR A 116 -17.45 4.49 25.77
CA THR A 116 -18.57 5.13 25.08
C THR A 116 -18.47 4.89 23.57
N PRO A 117 -18.88 3.70 23.10
CA PRO A 117 -18.89 3.40 21.68
C PRO A 117 -19.87 4.31 20.92
N THR A 118 -19.52 4.69 19.70
CA THR A 118 -20.38 5.49 18.83
C THR A 118 -20.32 4.99 17.39
N ARG A 119 -21.41 5.22 16.65
CA ARG A 119 -21.51 4.97 15.21
C ARG A 119 -21.69 6.25 14.41
N ASP A 120 -21.72 7.40 15.09
CA ASP A 120 -21.79 8.71 14.46
C ASP A 120 -20.46 9.01 13.78
N ILE A 121 -20.49 9.31 12.49
CA ILE A 121 -19.28 9.47 11.69
C ILE A 121 -18.49 10.65 12.21
N ASP A 122 -19.09 11.84 12.34
CA ASP A 122 -18.38 13.05 12.77
C ASP A 122 -17.74 12.89 14.15
N GLU A 123 -18.41 12.21 15.07
CA GLU A 123 -17.85 11.87 16.37
C GLU A 123 -16.69 10.88 16.27
N ILE A 124 -16.78 9.83 15.43
CA ILE A 124 -15.68 8.89 15.16
C ILE A 124 -14.46 9.65 14.64
N ILE A 125 -14.66 10.58 13.70
CA ILE A 125 -13.61 11.42 13.13
C ILE A 125 -12.90 12.20 14.23
N ARG A 126 -13.68 12.90 15.06
CA ARG A 126 -13.16 13.72 16.16
C ARG A 126 -12.34 12.87 17.15
N LEU A 127 -12.90 11.76 17.61
CA LEU A 127 -12.25 10.87 18.58
C LEU A 127 -10.95 10.27 18.04
N TRP A 128 -10.91 9.90 16.75
CA TRP A 128 -9.69 9.38 16.12
C TRP A 128 -8.59 10.44 16.03
N GLN A 129 -8.93 11.69 15.68
CA GLN A 129 -7.96 12.78 15.61
C GLN A 129 -7.39 13.13 16.99
N GLU A 130 -8.24 13.15 18.02
CA GLU A 130 -7.82 13.35 19.41
C GLU A 130 -6.83 12.27 19.87
N ALA A 131 -7.15 11.00 19.62
CA ALA A 131 -6.26 9.88 19.93
C ALA A 131 -4.91 9.99 19.19
N LYS A 132 -4.93 10.41 17.92
CA LYS A 132 -3.73 10.60 17.09
C LYS A 132 -2.88 11.80 17.54
N ALA A 133 -3.50 12.87 18.03
CA ALA A 133 -2.79 14.03 18.56
C ALA A 133 -2.00 13.67 19.83
N VAL A 134 -2.58 12.82 20.69
CA VAL A 134 -1.95 12.28 21.90
C VAL A 134 -0.67 11.48 21.60
N GLU A 135 -0.56 10.79 20.47
CA GLU A 135 0.64 10.01 20.12
C GLU A 135 1.74 10.85 19.44
N LYS A 136 1.44 12.11 19.07
CA LYS A 136 2.32 12.95 18.24
C LYS A 136 2.84 14.18 18.98
N ARG A 137 2.82 14.15 20.32
CA ARG A 137 3.15 15.30 21.19
C ARG A 137 4.56 15.83 20.96
N ASP A 138 5.47 14.95 20.55
CA ASP A 138 6.88 15.29 20.33
C ASP A 138 7.17 15.82 18.91
N ARG A 139 6.16 15.89 18.03
CA ARG A 139 6.33 16.45 16.67
C ARG A 139 6.34 17.96 16.73
N THR A 140 7.28 18.55 16.00
CA THR A 140 7.46 20.01 15.94
C THR A 140 6.78 20.62 14.72
N SER A 141 6.53 19.81 13.69
CA SER A 141 5.88 20.23 12.44
C SER A 141 4.75 19.30 12.03
N VAL A 142 3.71 19.86 11.40
CA VAL A 142 2.64 19.08 10.76
C VAL A 142 3.16 18.19 9.62
N LEU A 143 4.32 18.54 9.07
CA LEU A 143 5.01 17.82 7.99
C LEU A 143 5.83 16.64 8.53
N ASP A 144 6.05 16.54 9.84
CA ASP A 144 6.82 15.44 10.43
C ASP A 144 6.12 14.10 10.13
N GLY A 145 6.87 13.17 9.51
CA GLY A 145 6.37 11.86 9.11
C GLY A 145 5.51 11.84 7.84
N VAL A 146 5.62 12.84 6.96
CA VAL A 146 5.20 12.72 5.56
C VAL A 146 6.25 11.89 4.81
N PRO A 147 5.90 10.69 4.27
CA PRO A 147 6.86 9.88 3.53
C PRO A 147 7.28 10.59 2.24
N ARG A 148 8.58 10.62 1.97
CA ARG A 148 9.13 11.30 0.78
C ARG A 148 9.01 10.46 -0.50
N ASP A 149 8.98 9.15 -0.35
CA ASP A 149 8.94 8.19 -1.47
C ASP A 149 7.52 7.93 -1.99
N MET A 150 6.55 8.78 -1.60
CA MET A 150 5.23 8.77 -2.25
C MET A 150 5.37 9.29 -3.68
N SER A 151 4.51 8.81 -4.57
CA SER A 151 4.36 9.38 -5.91
C SER A 151 4.00 10.87 -5.83
N ALA A 152 4.36 11.62 -6.87
CA ALA A 152 4.28 13.09 -6.84
C ALA A 152 2.86 13.63 -6.58
N LEU A 153 1.82 13.02 -7.17
CA LEU A 153 0.44 13.49 -6.99
C LEU A 153 -0.09 13.10 -5.61
N ALA A 154 0.20 11.88 -5.15
CA ALA A 154 -0.15 11.45 -3.80
C ALA A 154 0.55 12.29 -2.71
N LEU A 155 1.83 12.62 -2.90
CA LEU A 155 2.57 13.52 -2.01
C LEU A 155 1.95 14.92 -2.00
N ALA A 156 1.64 15.48 -3.18
CA ALA A 156 0.99 16.78 -3.30
C ALA A 156 -0.36 16.79 -2.55
N GLN A 157 -1.23 15.79 -2.74
CA GLN A 157 -2.48 15.68 -1.99
C GLN A 157 -2.25 15.56 -0.48
N LYS A 158 -1.24 14.80 -0.05
CA LYS A 158 -0.89 14.69 1.37
C LYS A 158 -0.51 16.04 1.96
N LEU A 159 0.30 16.82 1.26
CA LEU A 159 0.76 18.14 1.69
C LEU A 159 -0.39 19.16 1.72
N LEU A 160 -1.30 19.14 0.74
CA LEU A 160 -2.51 19.96 0.76
C LEU A 160 -3.40 19.64 1.99
N GLY A 161 -3.49 18.37 2.38
CA GLY A 161 -4.14 17.98 3.63
C GLY A 161 -3.46 18.56 4.88
N LYS A 162 -2.13 18.69 4.88
CA LYS A 162 -1.38 19.36 5.95
C LYS A 162 -1.58 20.87 5.96
N GLU A 163 -1.62 21.49 4.79
CA GLU A 163 -1.94 22.92 4.62
C GLU A 163 -3.30 23.25 5.25
N ARG A 164 -4.34 22.45 4.96
CA ARG A 164 -5.67 22.62 5.57
C ARG A 164 -5.65 22.45 7.08
N GLN A 165 -4.90 21.47 7.60
CA GLN A 165 -4.79 21.25 9.04
C GLN A 165 -4.21 22.49 9.76
N VAL A 166 -3.21 23.14 9.16
CA VAL A 166 -2.64 24.38 9.70
C VAL A 166 -3.64 25.54 9.59
N ALA A 167 -4.30 25.70 8.45
CA ALA A 167 -5.28 26.76 8.24
C ALA A 167 -6.46 26.69 9.24
N ALA A 168 -6.94 25.48 9.54
CA ALA A 168 -7.98 25.25 10.53
C ALA A 168 -7.54 25.59 11.96
N ALA A 169 -6.27 25.35 12.32
CA ALA A 169 -5.73 25.66 13.64
C ALA A 169 -5.52 27.18 13.87
N VAL A 170 -5.27 27.94 12.81
CA VAL A 170 -5.06 29.40 12.87
C VAL A 170 -6.39 30.18 12.88
N SER A 171 -7.50 29.55 12.48
CA SER A 171 -8.80 30.22 12.29
C SER A 171 -9.86 30.08 13.43
N PRO A 172 -9.56 30.27 14.73
CA PRO A 172 -10.62 30.57 15.70
C PRO A 172 -10.95 32.07 15.85
N ALA A 173 -10.11 32.99 15.33
CA ALA A 173 -10.15 34.40 15.72
C ALA A 173 -10.52 35.43 14.63
N VAL A 174 -10.78 35.04 13.38
CA VAL A 174 -11.06 36.00 12.28
C VAL A 174 -12.26 35.59 11.42
N ALA A 175 -13.21 34.80 11.95
CA ALA A 175 -14.44 34.45 11.24
C ALA A 175 -15.53 35.54 11.35
N ALA A 176 -15.14 36.80 11.19
CA ALA A 176 -16.06 37.94 11.14
C ALA A 176 -15.69 38.91 10.01
N ASP A 177 -15.18 38.41 8.90
CA ASP A 177 -15.43 39.06 7.60
C ASP A 177 -15.16 38.05 6.48
N THR A 178 -15.96 38.10 5.42
CA THR A 178 -16.03 37.17 4.27
C THR A 178 -16.97 35.96 4.42
N ALA A 179 -18.28 36.26 4.46
CA ALA A 179 -19.32 35.28 4.17
C ALA A 179 -19.86 35.47 2.74
N SER A 180 -19.52 34.54 1.83
CA SER A 180 -20.34 34.00 0.71
C SER A 180 -19.39 33.09 -0.11
N VAL A 181 -19.57 31.78 -0.32
CA VAL A 181 -20.77 31.01 -0.68
C VAL A 181 -20.51 29.52 -0.37
N SER A 182 -21.53 28.87 0.19
CA SER A 182 -21.91 27.44 0.16
C SER A 182 -20.89 26.35 0.54
N THR A 183 -20.89 26.00 1.82
CA THR A 183 -20.48 24.70 2.37
C THR A 183 -21.36 23.56 1.86
N THR A 184 -20.78 22.68 1.05
CA THR A 184 -21.06 21.24 1.12
C THR A 184 -19.84 20.59 1.77
N LEU A 185 -19.96 20.31 3.07
CA LEU A 185 -19.09 19.39 3.78
C LEU A 185 -19.37 17.99 3.20
N ASP A 186 -18.53 17.55 2.27
CA ASP A 186 -18.36 16.13 2.01
C ASP A 186 -16.99 15.76 2.59
N SER A 187 -17.04 15.18 3.78
CA SER A 187 -15.90 14.69 4.53
C SER A 187 -15.15 13.64 3.71
N GLY A 188 -14.10 14.11 3.02
CA GLY A 188 -13.11 13.34 2.25
C GLY A 188 -12.30 12.35 3.11
N TRP A 189 -13.00 11.40 3.71
CA TRP A 189 -12.46 10.35 4.56
C TRP A 189 -11.91 9.17 3.75
N GLY A 190 -12.34 9.00 2.50
CA GLY A 190 -11.96 7.85 1.64
C GLY A 190 -10.45 7.67 1.41
N ASN A 191 -9.66 8.75 1.46
CA ASN A 191 -8.25 8.68 1.04
C ASN A 191 -7.24 8.47 2.18
N HIS A 192 -7.65 8.49 3.46
CA HIS A 192 -6.69 8.35 4.57
C HIS A 192 -6.51 6.90 5.08
N PHE A 193 -7.36 5.98 4.63
CA PHE A 193 -7.41 4.59 5.12
C PHE A 193 -7.36 3.51 4.03
N GLY A 194 -7.23 3.85 2.74
CA GLY A 194 -7.24 2.84 1.67
C GLY A 194 -8.57 2.08 1.57
N MET A 195 -9.67 2.68 2.04
CA MET A 195 -11.02 2.12 1.93
C MET A 195 -11.80 3.01 0.96
N GLY A 196 -11.97 2.51 -0.26
CA GLY A 196 -12.65 3.21 -1.35
C GLY A 196 -14.05 3.69 -0.95
N ASN A 197 -14.40 4.90 -1.37
CA ASN A 197 -15.74 5.47 -1.18
C ASN A 197 -16.67 4.85 -2.25
N LYS A 198 -17.65 4.02 -1.87
CA LYS A 198 -18.78 3.69 -2.76
C LYS A 198 -19.87 4.76 -2.59
N PRO A 199 -20.39 5.37 -3.67
CA PRO A 199 -21.58 6.19 -3.56
C PRO A 199 -22.77 5.31 -3.18
N SER A 200 -23.43 5.65 -2.09
CA SER A 200 -24.68 5.00 -1.67
C SER A 200 -25.78 5.26 -2.71
N GLY A 201 -26.37 4.21 -3.27
CA GLY A 201 -27.53 4.37 -4.13
C GLY A 201 -28.00 3.08 -4.82
N SER A 202 -28.82 2.30 -4.10
CA SER A 202 -30.07 1.65 -4.56
C SER A 202 -30.24 0.25 -3.98
N GLU A 203 -31.32 0.12 -3.21
CA GLU A 203 -31.86 -1.12 -2.65
C GLU A 203 -32.18 -2.14 -3.75
N LYS A 204 -31.68 -3.37 -3.59
CA LYS A 204 -32.45 -4.57 -3.92
C LYS A 204 -32.24 -5.59 -2.82
N ALA A 205 -33.33 -5.89 -2.11
CA ALA A 205 -33.41 -6.91 -1.09
C ALA A 205 -32.98 -8.28 -1.64
N ILE A 206 -32.01 -8.91 -0.99
CA ILE A 206 -31.65 -10.32 -1.20
C ILE A 206 -32.61 -11.16 -0.34
N PRO A 207 -33.40 -12.08 -0.90
CA PRO A 207 -34.24 -12.96 -0.08
C PRO A 207 -33.35 -14.01 0.61
N LYS A 208 -33.62 -14.23 1.91
CA LYS A 208 -32.98 -15.29 2.69
C LYS A 208 -33.39 -16.68 2.13
N PRO A 209 -32.47 -17.62 1.89
CA PRO A 209 -32.85 -19.00 1.66
C PRO A 209 -33.33 -19.63 2.97
N GLY A 210 -34.48 -20.29 2.88
CA GLY A 210 -35.10 -21.02 3.97
C GLY A 210 -34.33 -22.27 4.38
N VAL A 211 -34.61 -22.68 5.61
CA VAL A 211 -34.18 -23.94 6.21
C VAL A 211 -34.95 -25.07 5.53
N GLU A 212 -34.25 -26.02 4.92
CA GLU A 212 -34.77 -27.38 4.69
C GLU A 212 -33.77 -28.38 5.28
N GLU A 213 -34.26 -29.10 6.29
CA GLU A 213 -33.66 -30.33 6.82
C GLU A 213 -33.75 -31.44 5.77
N ALA A 214 -32.64 -32.14 5.52
CA ALA A 214 -32.68 -33.49 5.01
C ALA A 214 -31.57 -34.33 5.68
N ALA A 215 -31.99 -35.25 6.52
CA ALA A 215 -31.18 -36.26 7.18
C ALA A 215 -30.81 -37.40 6.21
N ILE A 216 -29.56 -37.89 6.30
CA ILE A 216 -29.03 -39.22 5.93
C ILE A 216 -27.51 -39.18 6.20
N ASP A 217 -26.77 -40.20 6.61
CA ASP A 217 -26.97 -41.45 7.36
C ASP A 217 -25.55 -41.81 7.83
N SER A 218 -25.43 -42.39 9.02
CA SER A 218 -24.20 -42.74 9.71
C SER A 218 -23.53 -43.98 9.10
N GLY A 219 -22.23 -43.90 8.79
CA GLY A 219 -21.42 -45.04 8.36
C GLY A 219 -19.96 -44.91 8.79
N VAL A 220 -19.62 -45.56 9.90
CA VAL A 220 -18.29 -45.66 10.53
C VAL A 220 -17.33 -46.50 9.68
N THR A 221 -16.04 -46.17 9.62
CA THR A 221 -14.92 -47.04 10.09
C THR A 221 -13.55 -46.40 9.91
N SER A 222 -12.75 -46.51 10.97
CA SER A 222 -11.34 -46.16 11.03
C SER A 222 -10.50 -47.33 10.50
N THR A 223 -9.33 -47.05 9.94
CA THR A 223 -8.10 -47.83 10.18
C THR A 223 -6.87 -46.99 9.89
N ALA A 224 -5.98 -46.91 10.88
CA ALA A 224 -4.60 -46.44 10.78
C ALA A 224 -3.74 -47.44 9.99
N ARG A 225 -2.70 -46.94 9.30
CA ARG A 225 -1.45 -47.68 9.03
C ARG A 225 -0.26 -46.74 8.98
N ASP A 226 0.80 -47.18 9.67
CA ASP A 226 2.11 -46.56 9.82
C ASP A 226 3.04 -46.78 8.62
N SER A 227 4.09 -45.94 8.60
CA SER A 227 5.49 -46.17 8.19
C SER A 227 5.91 -46.11 6.70
N ALA A 228 6.78 -45.11 6.45
CA ALA A 228 8.05 -45.11 5.71
C ALA A 228 8.18 -45.87 4.37
N ASP A 229 8.53 -45.15 3.29
CA ASP A 229 9.88 -45.25 2.70
C ASP A 229 10.14 -44.22 1.58
N LEU A 230 11.41 -43.82 1.48
CA LEU A 230 12.02 -42.89 0.52
C LEU A 230 11.84 -43.32 -0.95
N ALA A 231 11.66 -42.33 -1.84
CA ALA A 231 12.27 -42.37 -3.16
C ALA A 231 12.58 -40.95 -3.68
N THR A 232 13.88 -40.73 -3.88
CA THR A 232 14.47 -39.64 -4.67
C THR A 232 13.98 -39.67 -6.12
N SER A 233 13.45 -38.55 -6.63
CA SER A 233 13.44 -38.31 -8.08
C SER A 233 13.62 -36.83 -8.40
N THR A 234 14.79 -36.51 -8.97
CA THR A 234 15.04 -35.48 -9.99
C THR A 234 14.15 -34.24 -9.96
N LEU A 235 14.68 -33.18 -9.34
CA LEU A 235 14.23 -31.80 -9.50
C LEU A 235 14.37 -31.37 -10.98
N ASP A 236 13.25 -31.37 -11.69
CA ASP A 236 13.09 -30.61 -12.92
C ASP A 236 12.78 -29.15 -12.54
N SER A 237 13.66 -28.25 -12.95
CA SER A 237 13.65 -26.83 -12.64
C SER A 237 12.54 -26.11 -13.41
N GLY A 238 11.37 -26.01 -12.78
CA GLY A 238 10.16 -25.37 -13.34
C GLY A 238 9.53 -24.28 -12.45
N TRP A 239 10.32 -23.59 -11.61
CA TRP A 239 9.81 -22.54 -10.70
C TRP A 239 9.85 -21.11 -11.28
N GLY A 240 9.92 -20.97 -12.60
CA GLY A 240 10.18 -19.68 -13.26
C GLY A 240 8.97 -18.91 -13.80
N ASN A 241 7.75 -19.47 -13.80
CA ASN A 241 6.64 -18.90 -14.58
C ASN A 241 5.41 -18.43 -13.78
N HIS A 242 5.48 -18.38 -12.45
CA HIS A 242 4.35 -17.95 -11.60
C HIS A 242 4.66 -16.77 -10.67
N LEU A 243 5.73 -15.99 -10.93
CA LEU A 243 6.15 -14.87 -10.07
C LEU A 243 6.53 -13.60 -10.86
N GLY A 244 5.81 -13.25 -11.93
CA GLY A 244 6.10 -12.00 -12.68
C GLY A 244 7.51 -11.89 -13.30
N MET A 245 8.29 -12.98 -13.35
CA MET A 245 9.68 -13.00 -13.84
C MET A 245 9.76 -13.14 -15.37
N GLY A 246 9.40 -12.09 -16.09
CA GLY A 246 9.61 -11.98 -17.55
C GLY A 246 11.04 -11.56 -17.91
N ASN A 247 11.84 -12.49 -18.44
CA ASN A 247 13.21 -12.24 -18.92
C ASN A 247 13.20 -11.46 -20.25
N LYS A 248 13.71 -10.22 -20.30
CA LYS A 248 14.00 -9.49 -21.55
C LYS A 248 15.46 -9.73 -21.98
N PRO A 249 15.75 -10.04 -23.26
CA PRO A 249 17.12 -10.12 -23.73
C PRO A 249 17.63 -8.72 -24.10
N SER A 250 18.59 -8.17 -23.35
CA SER A 250 19.35 -7.00 -23.81
C SER A 250 20.73 -7.43 -24.31
N GLY A 251 20.91 -7.40 -25.62
CA GLY A 251 22.18 -7.63 -26.28
C GLY A 251 23.09 -6.40 -26.30
N SER A 252 24.37 -6.69 -26.44
CA SER A 252 25.50 -5.86 -26.89
C SER A 252 26.00 -4.74 -25.98
N GLU A 253 27.07 -5.06 -25.25
CA GLU A 253 28.11 -4.14 -24.81
C GLU A 253 28.63 -3.29 -25.99
N LYS A 254 28.70 -1.97 -25.80
CA LYS A 254 29.57 -1.10 -26.60
C LYS A 254 30.58 -0.42 -25.68
N ALA A 255 31.83 -0.51 -26.13
CA ALA A 255 33.05 -0.11 -25.46
C ALA A 255 33.09 1.37 -25.02
N ILE A 256 33.73 1.58 -23.87
CA ILE A 256 34.13 2.87 -23.31
C ILE A 256 35.42 3.35 -23.99
N PRO A 257 35.49 4.57 -24.57
CA PRO A 257 36.78 5.18 -24.92
C PRO A 257 37.35 6.00 -23.75
N LYS A 258 38.67 5.86 -23.54
CA LYS A 258 39.52 6.60 -22.58
C LYS A 258 39.76 8.06 -23.02
N PRO A 259 40.19 8.96 -22.10
CA PRO A 259 40.07 10.41 -22.27
C PRO A 259 41.28 11.04 -22.96
N GLY A 260 41.04 12.17 -23.61
CA GLY A 260 42.07 13.16 -23.91
C GLY A 260 41.80 13.95 -25.18
N VAL A 261 41.22 15.14 -25.06
CA VAL A 261 41.65 16.38 -25.73
C VAL A 261 41.12 17.58 -24.92
N GLU A 262 42.02 18.46 -24.46
CA GLU A 262 41.69 19.78 -23.90
C GLU A 262 41.15 20.71 -24.99
N PHE A 263 40.01 21.36 -24.76
CA PHE A 263 39.63 22.57 -25.49
C PHE A 263 39.20 23.65 -24.50
N GLY A 264 39.80 24.83 -24.67
CA GLY A 264 39.73 25.96 -23.76
C GLY A 264 38.32 26.49 -23.52
N ALA A 265 38.03 26.74 -22.25
CA ALA A 265 36.85 27.45 -21.77
C ALA A 265 37.13 28.96 -21.77
N ALA A 266 36.29 29.71 -22.50
CA ALA A 266 35.92 31.09 -22.17
C ALA A 266 34.78 31.52 -23.10
N GLY A 267 33.52 31.23 -22.74
CA GLY A 267 32.35 31.79 -23.44
C GLY A 267 31.05 30.99 -23.39
N ALA A 268 31.07 29.71 -22.99
CA ALA A 268 29.88 28.84 -22.99
C ALA A 268 29.17 28.74 -21.63
N ASP A 269 29.85 29.10 -20.53
CA ASP A 269 29.32 28.87 -19.18
C ASP A 269 28.18 29.83 -18.79
N SER A 270 28.19 31.07 -19.30
CA SER A 270 27.16 32.05 -18.96
C SER A 270 25.84 31.81 -19.71
N VAL A 271 25.89 31.39 -20.98
CA VAL A 271 24.67 31.17 -21.78
C VAL A 271 23.97 29.87 -21.36
N ASN A 272 24.73 28.81 -21.04
CA ASN A 272 24.16 27.58 -20.48
C ASN A 272 23.58 27.79 -19.07
N ALA A 273 24.21 28.63 -18.24
CA ALA A 273 23.67 28.94 -16.92
C ALA A 273 22.35 29.73 -17.00
N VAL A 274 22.23 30.70 -17.93
CA VAL A 274 21.00 31.48 -18.11
C VAL A 274 19.87 30.61 -18.68
N ASN A 275 20.15 29.77 -19.68
CA ASN A 275 19.16 28.83 -20.21
C ASN A 275 18.70 27.78 -19.19
N ALA A 276 19.59 27.34 -18.29
CA ALA A 276 19.25 26.41 -17.21
C ALA A 276 18.41 27.08 -16.09
N VAL A 277 18.61 28.38 -15.84
CA VAL A 277 17.79 29.14 -14.88
C VAL A 277 16.38 29.34 -15.43
N ASP A 278 16.24 29.61 -16.74
CA ASP A 278 14.94 29.75 -17.39
C ASP A 278 14.17 28.42 -17.43
N SER A 279 14.83 27.29 -17.72
CA SER A 279 14.18 25.97 -17.72
C SER A 279 13.69 25.52 -16.34
N VAL A 280 14.47 25.81 -15.27
CA VAL A 280 14.04 25.52 -13.88
C VAL A 280 12.83 26.38 -13.49
N SER A 281 12.74 27.61 -14.00
CA SER A 281 11.58 28.47 -13.79
C SER A 281 10.33 27.92 -14.52
N GLU A 282 10.48 27.47 -15.77
CA GLU A 282 9.39 26.85 -16.54
C GLU A 282 8.89 25.54 -15.90
N GLU A 283 9.79 24.67 -15.46
CA GLU A 283 9.43 23.43 -14.75
C GLU A 283 8.69 23.71 -13.45
N LEU A 284 9.08 24.78 -12.72
CA LEU A 284 8.38 25.21 -11.52
C LEU A 284 6.98 25.74 -11.83
N GLU A 285 6.79 26.47 -12.92
CA GLU A 285 5.48 26.93 -13.39
C GLU A 285 4.57 25.76 -13.80
N LEU A 286 5.11 24.77 -14.51
CA LEU A 286 4.41 23.54 -14.81
C LEU A 286 4.03 22.80 -13.51
N GLY A 287 4.97 22.67 -12.57
CA GLY A 287 4.73 22.05 -11.27
C GLY A 287 3.62 22.74 -10.47
N ARG A 288 3.57 24.09 -10.49
CA ARG A 288 2.47 24.87 -9.87
C ARG A 288 1.14 24.60 -10.55
N THR A 289 1.12 24.43 -11.87
CA THR A 289 -0.08 24.11 -12.64
C THR A 289 -0.59 22.71 -12.28
N LEU A 290 0.32 21.71 -12.20
CA LEU A 290 -0.03 20.36 -11.75
C LEU A 290 -0.56 20.37 -10.31
N LEU A 291 0.07 21.12 -9.40
CA LEU A 291 -0.39 21.26 -8.03
C LEU A 291 -1.79 21.89 -7.95
N ALA A 292 -2.12 22.84 -8.84
CA ALA A 292 -3.46 23.42 -8.91
C ALA A 292 -4.51 22.39 -9.36
N LEU A 293 -4.18 21.51 -10.31
CA LEU A 293 -5.06 20.39 -10.70
C LEU A 293 -5.26 19.40 -9.56
N VAL A 294 -4.20 19.10 -8.82
CA VAL A 294 -4.28 18.23 -7.63
C VAL A 294 -5.18 18.85 -6.55
N ARG A 295 -5.11 20.18 -6.37
CA ARG A 295 -5.98 20.92 -5.44
C ARG A 295 -7.45 20.89 -5.88
N ASP A 296 -7.73 21.02 -7.17
CA ASP A 296 -9.09 20.85 -7.71
C ASP A 296 -9.63 19.42 -7.47
N ALA A 297 -8.80 18.41 -7.76
CA ALA A 297 -9.16 17.01 -7.52
C ALA A 297 -9.50 16.77 -6.04
N ASP A 298 -8.66 17.23 -5.12
CA ASP A 298 -8.87 17.10 -3.68
C ASP A 298 -10.12 17.85 -3.19
N ALA A 299 -10.41 19.05 -3.71
CA ALA A 299 -11.64 19.79 -3.40
C ALA A 299 -12.92 19.07 -3.85
N ARG A 300 -12.80 18.19 -4.86
CA ARG A 300 -13.88 17.35 -5.39
C ARG A 300 -13.92 15.95 -4.77
N GLY A 301 -13.06 15.68 -3.78
CA GLY A 301 -12.96 14.36 -3.15
C GLY A 301 -12.36 13.28 -4.05
N LEU A 302 -11.62 13.66 -5.10
CA LEU A 302 -10.97 12.75 -6.02
C LEU A 302 -9.55 12.42 -5.56
N ASP A 303 -9.13 11.17 -5.76
CA ASP A 303 -7.73 10.76 -5.68
C ASP A 303 -7.03 11.11 -7.01
N ALA A 304 -6.09 12.06 -6.95
CA ALA A 304 -5.39 12.57 -8.11
C ALA A 304 -4.43 11.55 -8.72
N GLU A 305 -3.81 10.70 -7.88
CA GLU A 305 -2.93 9.63 -8.35
C GLU A 305 -3.74 8.56 -9.08
N ARG A 306 -4.88 8.13 -8.50
CA ARG A 306 -5.79 7.20 -9.17
C ARG A 306 -6.34 7.77 -10.48
N ALA A 307 -6.70 9.06 -10.50
CA ALA A 307 -7.14 9.72 -11.72
C ALA A 307 -6.07 9.66 -12.83
N MET A 308 -4.79 9.85 -12.46
CA MET A 308 -3.68 9.73 -13.40
C MET A 308 -3.48 8.28 -13.87
N ARG A 309 -3.56 7.29 -12.97
CA ARG A 309 -3.50 5.87 -13.35
C ARG A 309 -4.59 5.49 -14.35
N LEU A 310 -5.83 5.93 -14.13
CA LEU A 310 -6.94 5.71 -15.06
C LEU A 310 -6.66 6.34 -16.44
N ALA A 311 -6.16 7.58 -16.47
CA ALA A 311 -5.80 8.26 -17.72
C ALA A 311 -4.66 7.55 -18.47
N ASN A 312 -3.68 7.02 -17.75
CA ASN A 312 -2.60 6.22 -18.34
C ASN A 312 -3.15 4.92 -18.96
N ARG A 313 -4.03 4.20 -18.27
CA ARG A 313 -4.68 2.99 -18.82
C ARG A 313 -5.47 3.30 -20.11
N GLU A 314 -6.19 4.42 -20.15
CA GLU A 314 -6.88 4.85 -21.38
C GLU A 314 -5.88 5.15 -22.52
N LEU A 315 -4.78 5.84 -22.22
CA LEU A 315 -3.73 6.14 -23.19
C LEU A 315 -3.10 4.86 -23.75
N GLU A 316 -2.79 3.88 -22.89
CA GLU A 316 -2.26 2.59 -23.30
C GLU A 316 -3.21 1.84 -24.23
N GLN A 317 -4.51 1.78 -23.89
CA GLN A 317 -5.51 1.14 -24.73
C GLN A 317 -5.60 1.80 -26.11
N ARG A 318 -5.51 3.14 -26.16
CA ARG A 318 -5.48 3.88 -27.42
C ARG A 318 -4.24 3.58 -28.26
N ILE A 319 -3.08 3.43 -27.62
CA ILE A 319 -1.82 3.04 -28.28
C ILE A 319 -1.98 1.64 -28.87
N ARG A 320 -2.40 0.64 -28.07
CA ARG A 320 -2.62 -0.75 -28.51
C ARG A 320 -3.59 -0.81 -29.69
N ALA A 321 -4.71 -0.08 -29.62
CA ALA A 321 -5.68 -0.02 -30.71
C ALA A 321 -5.11 0.62 -31.99
N ALA A 322 -4.18 1.58 -31.87
CA ALA A 322 -3.50 2.16 -33.03
C ALA A 322 -2.49 1.19 -33.65
N GLU A 323 -1.81 0.38 -32.85
CA GLU A 323 -0.90 -0.68 -33.32
C GLU A 323 -1.66 -1.77 -34.09
N THR A 324 -2.78 -2.25 -33.55
CA THR A 324 -3.62 -3.25 -34.24
C THR A 324 -4.15 -2.77 -35.58
N ARG A 325 -4.43 -1.47 -35.75
CA ARG A 325 -4.88 -0.91 -37.05
C ARG A 325 -3.76 -0.77 -38.07
N ARG A 326 -2.50 -0.80 -37.65
CA ARG A 326 -1.32 -0.67 -38.53
C ARG A 326 -0.81 -2.03 -39.04
N GLY A 327 -1.04 -3.10 -38.28
CA GLY A 327 -0.72 -4.48 -38.68
C GLY A 327 -1.83 -5.11 -39.51
#